data_AF-A0AAD6FUU7-F1
#
_entry.id   AF-A0AAD6FUU7-F1
#
_cell.length_a   1.000
_cell.length_b   1.000
_cell.length_c   1.000
_cell.angle_alpha   90.00
_cell.angle_beta   90.00
_cell.angle_gamma   90.00
#
_symmetry.space_group_name_H-M   'P 1'
#
loop_
_entity.id
_entity.type
_entity.pdbx_description
1 polymer ?
#
loop_
_entity_poly.entity_id
_entity_poly.type
_entity_poly.pdbx_seq_one_letter_code
_entity_poly.pdbx_strand_id
1 'polypeptide(L)'
;MVVLGLESMSGPNLNKVSKTIDKIIVHPMYYFFIDNDMALLKLSSPVNFTDYIQPVCLASANSTFYTGVSSWVVGFGANSSGGSNADTLQEVRVPVVGNNECTCTTRATIAQTT
;
A
#
# COMPACT_ATOMS: atom_id res chain seq x y z
N MET A 1 14.87 -1.33 -7.62
CA MET A 1 14.86 -2.68 -7.00
C MET A 1 13.69 -2.73 -6.05
N VAL A 2 13.02 -3.88 -5.92
CA VAL A 2 12.00 -4.14 -4.90
C VAL A 2 12.42 -5.34 -4.06
N VAL A 3 11.95 -5.39 -2.82
CA VAL A 3 12.27 -6.43 -1.85
C VAL A 3 10.94 -7.05 -1.39
N LEU A 4 10.84 -8.37 -1.45
CA LEU A 4 9.69 -9.15 -1.03
C LEU A 4 10.06 -10.08 0.13
N GLY A 5 9.08 -10.51 0.93
CA GLY A 5 9.30 -11.42 2.06
C GLY A 5 10.18 -10.82 3.17
N LEU A 6 10.15 -9.49 3.32
CA LEU A 6 10.93 -8.75 4.32
C LEU A 6 10.13 -8.58 5.60
N GLU A 7 10.74 -8.88 6.74
CA GLU A 7 10.12 -8.72 8.06
C GLU A 7 10.81 -7.64 8.91
N SER A 8 12.14 -7.55 8.85
CA SER A 8 12.93 -6.51 9.51
C SER A 8 13.85 -5.80 8.52
N MET A 9 13.98 -4.48 8.65
CA MET A 9 14.84 -3.64 7.80
C MET A 9 16.32 -3.88 8.06
N SER A 10 16.68 -4.39 9.24
CA SER A 10 18.05 -4.75 9.62
C SER A 10 18.19 -6.25 9.92
N GLY A 11 19.43 -6.71 10.04
CA GLY A 11 19.70 -8.10 10.39
C GLY A 11 19.28 -9.15 9.34
N PRO A 12 19.30 -10.44 9.73
CA PRO A 12 19.02 -11.55 8.82
C PRO A 12 17.53 -11.65 8.49
N ASN A 13 17.20 -11.74 7.20
CA ASN A 13 15.84 -12.02 6.72
C ASN A 13 15.90 -13.23 5.78
N LEU A 14 15.50 -14.40 6.28
CA LEU A 14 15.65 -15.68 5.56
C LEU A 14 14.77 -15.79 4.32
N ASN A 15 13.63 -15.10 4.33
CA ASN A 15 12.63 -15.15 3.26
C ASN A 15 12.74 -13.98 2.28
N LYS A 16 13.75 -13.12 2.45
CA LYS A 16 13.94 -11.92 1.65
C LYS A 16 14.33 -12.27 0.22
N VAL A 17 13.58 -11.73 -0.74
CA VAL A 17 13.91 -11.84 -2.16
C VAL A 17 14.00 -10.44 -2.77
N SER A 18 15.16 -10.12 -3.34
CA SER A 18 15.36 -8.87 -4.08
C SER A 18 15.14 -9.08 -5.58
N LYS A 19 14.38 -8.18 -6.21
CA LYS A 19 14.14 -8.19 -7.67
C LYS A 19 14.44 -6.83 -8.28
N THR A 20 15.05 -6.83 -9.47
CA THR A 20 15.20 -5.62 -10.27
C THR A 20 13.90 -5.32 -11.03
N ILE A 21 13.73 -4.07 -11.45
CA ILE A 21 12.55 -3.61 -12.18
C ILE A 21 12.91 -3.55 -13.67
N ASP A 22 12.08 -4.18 -14.50
CA ASP A 22 12.14 -4.15 -15.97
C ASP A 22 11.48 -2.88 -16.50
N LYS A 23 10.30 -2.56 -15.97
CA LYS A 23 9.48 -1.44 -16.44
C LYS A 23 8.70 -0.80 -15.30
N ILE A 24 8.65 0.53 -15.33
CA ILE A 24 7.78 1.35 -14.50
C ILE A 24 6.67 1.88 -15.41
N ILE A 25 5.41 1.65 -15.05
CA ILE A 25 4.24 2.09 -15.80
C ILE A 25 3.43 3.01 -14.89
N VAL A 26 3.61 4.31 -15.06
CA VAL A 26 2.86 5.33 -14.29
C VAL A 26 1.46 5.47 -14.89
N HIS A 27 0.44 5.69 -14.05
CA HIS A 27 -0.91 5.93 -14.54
C HIS A 27 -0.91 7.13 -15.52
N PRO A 28 -1.52 7.01 -16.72
CA PRO A 28 -1.42 8.03 -17.76
C PRO A 28 -2.06 9.37 -17.39
N MET A 29 -2.97 9.37 -16.40
CA MET A 29 -3.64 10.57 -15.89
C MET A 29 -3.09 11.06 -14.54
N TYR A 30 -1.93 10.57 -14.10
CA TYR A 30 -1.29 11.12 -12.90
C TYR A 30 -0.79 12.56 -13.16
N TYR A 31 -1.35 13.56 -12.45
CA TYR A 31 -1.00 14.98 -12.61
C TYR A 31 -1.34 15.81 -11.36
N PHE A 32 -0.47 16.77 -10.99
CA PHE A 32 -0.54 17.85 -9.98
C PHE A 32 -1.25 17.64 -8.61
N PHE A 33 -2.46 17.10 -8.54
CA PHE A 33 -3.32 17.11 -7.35
C PHE A 33 -3.54 15.72 -6.73
N ILE A 34 -2.51 14.86 -6.72
CA ILE A 34 -2.56 13.47 -6.20
C ILE A 34 -3.65 12.57 -6.84
N ASP A 35 -4.32 13.04 -7.89
CA ASP A 35 -5.25 12.25 -8.67
C ASP A 35 -4.51 11.15 -9.43
N ASN A 36 -5.10 9.94 -9.42
CA ASN A 36 -4.54 8.75 -10.05
C ASN A 36 -3.10 8.43 -9.58
N ASP A 37 -2.82 8.63 -8.29
CA ASP A 37 -1.53 8.29 -7.67
C ASP A 37 -1.31 6.77 -7.57
N MET A 38 -1.02 6.17 -8.72
CA MET A 38 -0.74 4.74 -8.86
C MET A 38 0.24 4.47 -10.01
N ALA A 39 1.04 3.42 -9.84
CA ALA A 39 1.94 2.91 -10.87
C ALA A 39 2.09 1.40 -10.74
N LEU A 40 2.40 0.73 -11.85
CA LEU A 40 2.76 -0.68 -11.88
C LEU A 40 4.27 -0.83 -12.05
N LEU A 41 4.87 -1.71 -11.25
CA LEU A 41 6.26 -2.11 -11.37
C LEU A 41 6.33 -3.53 -11.92
N LYS A 42 6.85 -3.69 -13.15
CA LYS A 42 7.10 -5.01 -13.74
C LYS A 42 8.46 -5.51 -13.31
N LEU A 43 8.51 -6.65 -12.65
CA LEU A 43 9.77 -7.30 -12.25
C LEU A 43 10.53 -7.81 -13.48
N SER A 44 11.87 -7.78 -13.42
CA SER A 44 12.76 -8.34 -14.46
C SER A 44 12.66 -9.85 -14.61
N SER A 45 12.19 -10.54 -13.57
CA SER A 45 11.91 -11.97 -13.58
C SER A 45 10.79 -12.29 -12.58
N PRO A 46 10.01 -13.36 -12.82
CA PRO A 46 9.03 -13.84 -11.86
C PRO A 46 9.62 -14.13 -10.48
N VAL A 47 8.79 -14.08 -9.45
CA VAL A 47 9.11 -14.53 -8.08
C VAL A 47 8.31 -15.79 -7.79
N ASN A 48 8.90 -16.71 -7.01
CA ASN A 48 8.18 -17.88 -6.55
C ASN A 48 7.31 -17.50 -5.36
N PHE A 49 6.06 -17.98 -5.35
CA PHE A 49 5.21 -17.85 -4.18
C PHE A 49 5.64 -18.83 -3.10
N THR A 50 5.60 -18.36 -1.86
CA THR A 50 5.98 -19.09 -0.64
C THR A 50 5.04 -18.68 0.48
N ASP A 51 5.17 -19.27 1.66
CA ASP A 51 4.38 -18.84 2.83
C ASP A 51 4.61 -17.37 3.22
N TYR A 52 5.69 -16.76 2.73
CA TYR A 52 6.11 -15.38 3.03
C TYR A 52 5.98 -14.42 1.84
N ILE A 53 5.67 -14.93 0.64
CA ILE A 53 5.48 -14.14 -0.59
C ILE A 53 4.21 -14.65 -1.26
N GLN A 54 3.11 -13.92 -1.05
CA GLN A 54 1.81 -14.20 -1.64
C GLN A 54 1.22 -12.93 -2.24
N PRO A 55 0.46 -13.03 -3.34
CA PRO A 55 -0.26 -11.88 -3.90
C PRO A 55 -1.45 -11.51 -3.02
N VAL A 56 -1.81 -10.23 -3.04
CA VAL A 56 -3.09 -9.74 -2.49
C VAL A 56 -4.16 -9.70 -3.59
N CYS A 57 -5.41 -9.93 -3.21
CA CYS A 57 -6.53 -9.77 -4.14
C CYS A 57 -6.79 -8.27 -4.41
N LEU A 58 -7.12 -7.94 -5.65
CA LEU A 58 -7.59 -6.60 -6.00
C LEU A 58 -9.11 -6.52 -5.88
N ALA A 59 -9.60 -5.36 -5.45
CA ALA A 59 -11.02 -5.07 -5.46
C ALA A 59 -11.55 -5.02 -6.90
N SER A 60 -12.82 -5.39 -7.09
CA SER A 60 -13.49 -5.21 -8.38
C SER A 60 -13.86 -3.73 -8.58
N ALA A 61 -14.09 -3.31 -9.83
CA ALA A 61 -14.42 -1.92 -10.15
C ALA A 61 -15.64 -1.38 -9.36
N ASN A 62 -16.59 -2.24 -9.02
CA ASN A 62 -17.83 -1.87 -8.31
C ASN A 62 -17.84 -2.33 -6.84
N SER A 63 -16.67 -2.64 -6.28
CA SER A 63 -16.55 -3.00 -4.86
C SER A 63 -16.91 -1.81 -3.97
N THR A 64 -17.74 -2.06 -2.96
CA THR A 64 -18.12 -1.04 -1.96
C THR A 64 -17.51 -1.40 -0.61
N PHE A 65 -16.90 -0.42 0.05
CA PHE A 65 -16.35 -0.55 1.40
C PHE A 65 -17.20 0.25 2.38
N TYR A 66 -17.89 -0.44 3.28
CA TYR A 66 -18.82 0.19 4.21
C TYR A 66 -18.09 0.89 5.37
N THR A 67 -18.61 2.04 5.80
CA THR A 67 -18.13 2.76 6.99
C THR A 67 -18.13 1.84 8.21
N GLY A 68 -17.09 1.95 9.04
CA GLY A 68 -16.92 1.17 10.27
C GLY A 68 -16.33 -0.22 10.04
N VAL A 69 -16.24 -0.72 8.80
CA VAL A 69 -15.52 -1.97 8.50
C VAL A 69 -14.05 -1.78 8.86
N SER A 70 -13.52 -2.66 9.71
CA SER A 70 -12.11 -2.61 10.06
C SER A 70 -11.23 -3.08 8.91
N SER A 71 -10.17 -2.32 8.67
CA SER A 71 -9.11 -2.61 7.70
C SER A 71 -7.76 -2.61 8.42
N TRP A 72 -6.74 -3.16 7.75
CA TRP A 72 -5.38 -3.21 8.25
C TRP A 72 -4.48 -2.34 7.37
N VAL A 73 -3.62 -1.57 8.01
CA VAL A 73 -2.51 -0.86 7.37
C VAL A 73 -1.22 -1.48 7.89
N VAL A 74 -0.34 -1.85 6.98
CA VAL A 74 0.94 -2.51 7.29
C VAL A 74 2.10 -1.72 6.71
N GLY A 75 3.23 -1.66 7.42
CA GLY A 75 4.42 -0.98 6.92
C GLY A 75 5.53 -0.78 7.96
N PHE A 76 6.61 -0.15 7.50
CA PHE A 76 7.80 0.20 8.30
C PHE A 76 7.83 1.69 8.67
N GLY A 77 6.67 2.36 8.65
CA GLY A 77 6.57 3.79 8.95
C GLY A 77 6.91 4.11 10.40
N ALA A 78 6.97 5.40 10.73
CA ALA A 78 7.14 5.84 12.11
C ALA A 78 5.90 5.51 12.96
N ASN A 79 6.12 5.00 14.17
CA ASN A 79 5.05 4.68 15.12
C ASN A 79 4.48 5.92 15.83
N SER A 80 5.09 7.08 15.63
CA SER A 80 4.67 8.36 16.18
C SER A 80 5.01 9.50 15.23
N SER A 81 4.26 10.59 15.31
CA SER A 81 4.51 11.79 14.51
C SER A 81 5.93 12.32 14.76
N GLY A 82 6.73 12.43 13.70
CA GLY A 82 8.13 12.87 13.78
C GLY A 82 9.11 11.83 14.34
N GLY A 83 8.64 10.61 14.62
CA GLY A 83 9.48 9.49 15.06
C GLY A 83 10.32 8.87 13.95
N SER A 84 11.22 7.97 14.32
CA SER A 84 11.96 7.13 13.37
C SER A 84 11.09 5.99 12.83
N ASN A 85 11.39 5.55 11.62
CA ASN A 85 10.79 4.35 11.01
C ASN A 85 11.01 3.12 11.89
N ALA A 86 10.01 2.24 11.92
CA ALA A 86 10.12 0.95 12.60
C ALA A 86 11.09 0.03 11.86
N ASP A 87 11.88 -0.74 12.62
CA ASP A 87 12.78 -1.74 12.04
C ASP A 87 12.00 -2.99 11.60
N THR A 88 11.15 -3.53 12.49
CA THR A 88 10.27 -4.67 12.19
C THR A 88 8.94 -4.19 11.61
N LEU A 89 8.38 -4.93 10.67
CA LEU A 89 7.09 -4.64 10.04
C LEU A 89 6.00 -4.47 11.11
N GLN A 90 5.25 -3.38 11.03
CA GLN A 90 4.16 -3.07 11.94
C GLN A 90 2.82 -3.18 11.22
N GLU A 91 1.76 -3.38 12.02
CA GLU A 91 0.38 -3.34 11.56
C GLU A 91 -0.49 -2.52 12.50
N VAL A 92 -1.52 -1.89 11.94
CA VAL A 92 -2.55 -1.21 12.72
C VAL A 92 -3.92 -1.47 12.12
N ARG A 93 -4.89 -1.71 13.00
CA ARG A 93 -6.29 -1.90 12.64
C ARG A 93 -7.01 -0.54 12.71
N VAL A 94 -7.60 -0.12 11.59
CA VAL A 94 -8.31 1.16 11.46
C VAL A 94 -9.69 0.96 10.82
N PRO A 95 -10.73 1.68 11.25
CA PRO A 95 -12.03 1.61 10.59
C PRO A 95 -12.04 2.42 9.29
N VAL A 96 -12.81 1.96 8.30
CA VAL A 96 -13.15 2.76 7.12
C VAL A 96 -14.03 3.93 7.55
N VAL A 97 -13.64 5.15 7.18
CA VAL A 97 -14.44 6.37 7.35
C VAL A 97 -15.15 6.68 6.05
N GLY A 98 -16.46 6.94 6.10
CA GLY A 98 -17.24 7.21 4.90
C GLY A 98 -16.87 8.55 4.25
N ASN A 99 -17.02 8.64 2.92
CA ASN A 99 -16.65 9.84 2.17
C ASN A 99 -17.30 11.13 2.70
N ASN A 100 -18.59 11.09 3.06
CA ASN A 100 -19.28 12.27 3.60
C ASN A 100 -18.66 12.77 4.92
N GLU A 101 -18.29 11.84 5.80
CA GLU A 101 -17.64 12.17 7.07
C GLU A 101 -16.24 12.74 6.82
N CYS A 102 -15.45 12.08 5.97
CA CYS A 102 -14.11 12.54 5.61
C CYS A 102 -14.13 13.95 4.98
N THR A 103 -15.05 14.23 4.05
CA THR A 103 -15.25 15.57 3.45
C THR A 103 -15.63 16.60 4.51
N CYS A 104 -16.50 16.26 5.45
CA CYS A 104 -16.91 17.18 6.52
C CYS A 104 -15.73 17.55 7.44
N THR A 105 -14.92 16.56 7.82
CA THR A 105 -13.78 16.76 8.74
C THR A 105 -12.61 17.48 8.08
N THR A 106 -12.26 17.13 6.85
CA THR A 106 -11.07 17.66 6.15
C THR A 106 -11.34 18.91 5.33
N ARG A 107 -12.61 19.19 5.01
CA ARG A 107 -13.05 20.15 3.98
C ARG A 107 -12.46 19.87 2.60
N ALA A 108 -11.99 18.63 2.36
CA ALA A 108 -11.51 18.19 1.05
C ALA A 108 -12.68 17.71 0.19
N THR A 109 -12.59 17.97 -1.12
CA THR A 109 -13.50 17.37 -2.10
C THR A 109 -13.00 15.97 -2.43
N ILE A 110 -13.81 14.95 -2.19
CA ILE A 110 -13.46 13.57 -2.54
C ILE A 110 -13.99 13.32 -3.95
N ALA A 111 -13.09 13.08 -4.91
CA ALA A 111 -13.47 12.62 -6.24
C ALA A 111 -14.07 11.21 -6.13
N GLN A 112 -15.36 11.07 -6.44
CA GLN A 112 -15.99 9.77 -6.61
C GLN A 112 -15.87 9.42 -8.09
N THR A 113 -15.02 8.45 -8.43
CA THR A 113 -15.02 7.86 -9.78
C THR A 113 -16.25 6.98 -9.91
N THR A 114 -17.14 7.34 -10.83
CA THR A 114 -18.26 6.51 -11.29
C THR A 114 -17.80 5.29 -12.07
#